data_AF-A0A4Y8LG49-F1
#
_entry.id   AF-A0A4Y8LG49-F1
#
_cell.length_a   1.000
_cell.length_b   1.000
_cell.length_c   1.000
_cell.angle_alpha   90.00
_cell.angle_beta   90.00
_cell.angle_gamma   90.00
#
_symmetry.space_group_name_H-M   'P 1'
#
loop_
_entity.id
_entity.type
_entity.pdbx_description
1 polymer ?
#
loop_
_entity_poly.entity_id
_entity_poly.type
_entity_poly.pdbx_seq_one_letter_code
_entity_poly.pdbx_strand_id
1 'polypeptide(L)'
;MKKKKLQKWGFTIAAMGGLGGMILGTLIFSGADWSAILGALTAFIIIFVINLLYVRSKNDQTPEVDERIVHNMRKYYAIIANVFLGILFLALSALTYMGHEQISLLYLWIFVVSYMFVSGIGALIVSRR
;
A
#
# COMPACT_ATOMS: atom_id res chain seq x y z
N MET A 1 -26.68 -19.29 -7.71
CA MET A 1 -25.47 -19.01 -6.86
C MET A 1 -24.32 -18.27 -7.55
N LYS A 2 -24.03 -18.44 -8.87
CA LYS A 2 -22.87 -17.78 -9.53
C LYS A 2 -22.95 -16.24 -9.65
N LYS A 3 -24.14 -15.65 -9.83
CA LYS A 3 -24.31 -14.18 -9.99
C LYS A 3 -23.85 -13.35 -8.77
N LYS A 4 -24.09 -13.82 -7.54
CA LYS A 4 -23.67 -13.12 -6.30
C LYS A 4 -22.14 -13.07 -6.14
N LYS A 5 -21.39 -14.04 -6.69
CA LYS A 5 -19.90 -14.04 -6.64
C LYS A 5 -19.28 -13.04 -7.63
N LEU A 6 -19.87 -12.88 -8.82
CA LEU A 6 -19.44 -11.88 -9.81
C LEU A 6 -19.70 -10.44 -9.35
N GLN A 7 -20.81 -10.20 -8.65
CA GLN A 7 -21.15 -8.87 -8.12
C GLN A 7 -20.07 -8.32 -7.17
N LYS A 8 -19.42 -9.19 -6.38
CA LYS A 8 -18.32 -8.78 -5.49
C LYS A 8 -17.06 -8.32 -6.24
N TRP A 9 -16.87 -8.77 -7.49
CA TRP A 9 -15.74 -8.37 -8.33
C TRP A 9 -16.03 -7.14 -9.20
N GLY A 10 -17.19 -6.49 -9.03
CA GLY A 10 -17.64 -5.37 -9.86
C GLY A 10 -16.62 -4.22 -9.95
N PHE A 11 -15.95 -3.87 -8.85
CA PHE A 11 -14.93 -2.81 -8.85
C PHE A 11 -13.71 -3.16 -9.70
N THR A 12 -13.24 -4.41 -9.64
CA THR A 12 -12.11 -4.86 -10.49
C THR A 12 -12.50 -4.89 -11.96
N ILE A 13 -13.72 -5.33 -12.27
CA ILE A 13 -14.22 -5.36 -13.65
C ILE A 13 -14.34 -3.94 -14.21
N ALA A 14 -14.86 -3.00 -13.42
CA ALA A 14 -14.92 -1.59 -13.78
C ALA A 14 -13.53 -0.98 -13.97
N ALA A 15 -12.58 -1.27 -13.07
CA ALA A 15 -11.20 -0.80 -13.16
C ALA A 15 -10.48 -1.37 -14.39
N MET A 16 -10.75 -2.62 -14.77
CA MET A 16 -10.21 -3.23 -15.99
C MET A 16 -10.76 -2.55 -17.25
N GLY A 17 -12.05 -2.18 -17.25
CA GLY A 17 -12.65 -1.36 -18.30
C GLY A 17 -12.04 0.03 -18.38
N GLY A 18 -11.78 0.67 -17.23
CA GLY A 18 -11.10 1.97 -17.16
C GLY A 18 -9.68 1.92 -17.70
N LEU A 19 -8.92 0.87 -17.35
CA LEU A 19 -7.56 0.66 -17.87
C LEU A 19 -7.57 0.44 -19.38
N GLY A 20 -8.49 -0.38 -19.89
CA GLY A 20 -8.68 -0.57 -21.33
C GLY A 20 -9.06 0.72 -22.06
N GLY A 21 -9.99 1.50 -21.49
CA GLY A 21 -10.38 2.79 -22.04
C GLY A 21 -9.24 3.81 -22.06
N MET A 22 -8.38 3.81 -21.04
CA MET A 22 -7.22 4.70 -20.98
C MET A 22 -6.12 4.31 -21.98
N ILE A 23 -5.85 3.01 -22.15
CA ILE A 23 -4.91 2.52 -23.17
C ILE A 23 -5.43 2.85 -24.57
N LEU A 24 -6.71 2.61 -24.86
CA LEU A 24 -7.30 2.94 -26.15
C LEU A 24 -7.31 4.46 -26.40
N GLY A 25 -7.69 5.25 -25.39
CA GLY A 25 -7.70 6.71 -25.49
C GLY A 25 -6.31 7.29 -25.77
N THR A 26 -5.29 6.84 -25.04
CA THR A 26 -3.91 7.30 -25.25
C THR A 26 -3.39 6.92 -26.64
N LEU A 27 -3.62 5.68 -27.09
CA LEU A 27 -3.20 5.23 -28.43
C LEU A 27 -3.87 6.00 -29.57
N ILE A 28 -5.13 6.42 -29.41
CA ILE A 28 -5.89 7.13 -30.47
C ILE A 28 -5.56 8.63 -30.50
N PHE A 29 -5.41 9.29 -29.35
CA PHE A 29 -5.34 10.75 -29.26
C PHE A 29 -3.93 11.32 -29.06
N SER A 30 -3.05 10.60 -28.36
CA SER A 30 -1.73 11.14 -27.94
C SER A 30 -0.54 10.29 -28.39
N GLY A 31 -0.78 9.11 -28.97
CA GLY A 31 0.24 8.07 -29.09
C GLY A 31 0.50 7.38 -27.75
N ALA A 32 1.36 6.36 -27.74
CA ALA A 32 1.64 5.53 -26.56
C ALA A 32 2.35 6.34 -25.44
N ASP A 33 1.58 7.15 -24.70
CA ASP A 33 2.04 7.87 -23.53
C ASP A 33 2.24 6.88 -22.38
N TRP A 34 3.49 6.45 -22.22
CA TRP A 34 3.89 5.52 -21.18
C TRP A 34 3.64 6.04 -19.77
N SER A 35 3.65 7.36 -19.55
CA SER A 35 3.37 7.93 -18.23
C SER A 35 1.90 7.74 -17.85
N ALA A 36 0.99 8.01 -18.79
CA ALA A 36 -0.44 7.77 -18.62
C ALA A 36 -0.74 6.28 -18.41
N ILE A 37 -0.12 5.40 -19.18
CA ILE A 37 -0.29 3.94 -19.06
C ILE A 37 0.20 3.43 -17.70
N LEU A 38 1.37 3.88 -17.24
CA LEU A 38 1.91 3.49 -15.93
C LEU A 38 1.04 4.00 -14.78
N GLY A 39 0.50 5.22 -14.89
CA GLY A 39 -0.46 5.76 -13.93
C GLY A 39 -1.75 4.93 -13.87
N ALA A 40 -2.31 4.57 -15.03
CA ALA A 40 -3.50 3.71 -15.17
C ALA A 40 -3.29 2.34 -14.52
N LEU A 41 -2.15 1.72 -14.80
CA LEU A 41 -1.78 0.42 -14.28
C LEU A 41 -1.65 0.44 -12.76
N THR A 42 -1.02 1.49 -12.22
CA THR A 42 -0.87 1.67 -10.78
C THR A 42 -2.22 1.79 -10.08
N ALA A 43 -3.13 2.64 -10.62
CA ALA A 43 -4.48 2.79 -10.09
C ALA A 43 -5.27 1.47 -10.15
N PHE A 44 -5.15 0.72 -11.25
CA PHE A 44 -5.78 -0.59 -11.38
C PHE A 44 -5.30 -1.59 -10.32
N ILE A 45 -3.98 -1.68 -10.08
CA ILE A 45 -3.41 -2.58 -9.07
C ILE A 45 -3.93 -2.24 -7.68
N ILE A 46 -4.01 -0.95 -7.34
CA ILE A 46 -4.56 -0.49 -6.05
C ILE A 46 -6.01 -0.95 -5.89
N ILE A 47 -6.87 -0.68 -6.89
CA ILE A 47 -8.28 -1.06 -6.84
C ILE A 47 -8.43 -2.60 -6.81
N PHE A 48 -7.60 -3.32 -7.55
CA PHE A 48 -7.58 -4.78 -7.55
C PHE A 48 -7.26 -5.33 -6.16
N VAL A 49 -6.21 -4.83 -5.50
CA VAL A 49 -5.82 -5.26 -4.16
C VAL A 49 -6.91 -4.95 -3.14
N ILE A 50 -7.49 -3.74 -3.17
CA ILE A 50 -8.59 -3.36 -2.28
C ILE A 50 -9.79 -4.30 -2.48
N ASN A 51 -10.18 -4.54 -3.73
CA ASN A 51 -11.32 -5.39 -4.02
C ASN A 51 -11.04 -6.87 -3.66
N LEU A 52 -9.82 -7.35 -3.88
CA LEU A 52 -9.39 -8.69 -3.46
C LEU A 52 -9.50 -8.84 -1.93
N LEU A 53 -9.07 -7.83 -1.16
CA LEU A 53 -9.23 -7.81 0.30
C LEU A 53 -10.71 -7.78 0.69
N TYR A 54 -11.52 -6.96 0.03
CA TYR A 54 -12.98 -6.87 0.26
C TYR A 54 -13.68 -8.21 0.00
N VAL A 55 -13.38 -8.89 -1.12
CA VAL A 55 -13.98 -10.18 -1.45
C VAL A 55 -13.52 -11.29 -0.49
N ARG A 56 -12.26 -11.24 -0.02
CA ARG A 56 -11.70 -12.20 0.94
C ARG A 56 -12.06 -11.92 2.39
N SER A 57 -12.49 -10.70 2.73
CA SER A 57 -12.93 -10.37 4.07
C SER A 57 -14.15 -11.21 4.44
N LYS A 58 -14.12 -11.81 5.63
CA LYS A 58 -15.25 -12.61 6.15
C LYS A 58 -16.43 -11.68 6.42
N ASN A 59 -17.62 -12.17 6.09
CA ASN A 59 -18.91 -11.52 6.38
C ASN A 59 -19.45 -11.92 7.78
N ASP A 60 -18.61 -12.54 8.62
CA ASP A 60 -19.02 -13.07 9.92
C ASP A 60 -19.13 -11.93 10.93
N GLN A 61 -20.30 -11.80 11.54
CA GLN A 61 -20.62 -10.84 12.62
C GLN A 61 -20.09 -11.32 13.99
N THR A 62 -18.91 -11.96 14.01
CA THR A 62 -18.23 -12.25 15.28
C THR A 62 -17.63 -10.95 15.84
N PRO A 63 -17.54 -10.78 17.18
CA PRO A 63 -17.24 -9.51 17.83
C PRO A 63 -16.02 -8.79 17.23
N GLU A 64 -16.18 -7.48 17.01
CA GLU A 64 -15.48 -6.70 15.98
C GLU A 64 -13.98 -6.48 16.20
N VAL A 65 -13.48 -6.39 17.44
CA VAL A 65 -12.05 -6.42 17.73
C VAL A 65 -11.89 -6.86 19.18
N ASP A 66 -11.13 -7.93 19.43
CA ASP A 66 -10.69 -8.25 20.79
C ASP A 66 -9.85 -7.07 21.31
N GLU A 67 -10.12 -6.56 22.51
CA GLU A 67 -9.34 -5.48 23.14
C GLU A 67 -7.84 -5.81 23.14
N ARG A 68 -7.50 -7.10 23.18
CA ARG A 68 -6.14 -7.61 23.03
C ARG A 68 -5.50 -7.24 21.68
N ILE A 69 -6.24 -7.35 20.58
CA ILE A 69 -5.76 -7.00 19.24
C ILE A 69 -5.54 -5.49 19.14
N VAL A 70 -6.47 -4.68 19.66
CA VAL A 70 -6.30 -3.21 19.70
C VAL A 70 -5.05 -2.82 20.48
N HIS A 71 -4.86 -3.41 21.66
CA HIS A 71 -3.70 -3.15 22.50
C HIS A 71 -2.38 -3.56 21.82
N ASN A 72 -2.36 -4.76 21.22
CA ASN A 72 -1.19 -5.26 20.47
C ASN A 72 -0.84 -4.38 19.27
N MET A 73 -1.85 -3.94 18.52
CA MET A 73 -1.67 -3.03 17.38
C MET A 73 -1.13 -1.67 17.82
N ARG A 74 -1.68 -1.09 18.90
CA ARG A 74 -1.19 0.18 19.45
C ARG A 74 0.27 0.07 19.91
N LYS A 75 0.62 -1.02 20.61
CA LYS A 75 1.99 -1.28 21.04
C LYS A 75 2.93 -1.47 19.85
N TYR A 76 2.51 -2.22 18.84
CA TYR A 76 3.27 -2.42 17.61
C TYR A 76 3.57 -1.11 16.89
N TYR A 77 2.56 -0.27 16.65
CA TYR A 77 2.76 1.02 15.99
C TYR A 77 3.64 1.98 16.79
N ALA A 78 3.51 1.99 18.12
CA ALA A 78 4.39 2.76 18.98
C ALA A 78 5.85 2.31 18.87
N ILE A 79 6.11 0.99 18.87
CA ILE A 79 7.48 0.45 18.77
C ILE A 79 8.06 0.70 17.38
N ILE A 80 7.35 0.32 16.32
CA ILE A 80 7.89 0.39 14.95
C ILE A 80 8.20 1.83 14.54
N ALA A 81 7.39 2.81 14.97
CA ALA A 81 7.63 4.23 14.69
C ALA A 81 8.89 4.74 15.39
N ASN A 82 9.11 4.37 16.65
CA ASN A 82 10.33 4.75 17.39
C ASN A 82 11.57 4.05 16.83
N VAL A 83 11.47 2.77 16.47
CA VAL A 83 12.57 2.03 15.81
C VAL A 83 12.91 2.68 14.47
N PHE A 84 11.89 3.05 13.68
CA PHE A 84 12.08 3.74 12.41
C PHE A 84 12.81 5.08 12.57
N LEU A 85 12.36 5.93 13.50
CA LEU A 85 13.02 7.20 13.80
C LEU A 85 14.44 7.00 14.34
N GLY A 86 14.64 5.99 15.20
CA GLY A 86 15.96 5.66 15.73
C GLY A 86 16.95 5.25 14.63
N ILE A 87 16.54 4.37 13.72
CA ILE A 87 17.35 3.97 12.56
C ILE A 87 17.65 5.17 11.66
N LEU A 88 16.65 6.02 11.39
CA LEU A 88 16.85 7.23 10.60
C LEU A 88 17.88 8.16 11.24
N PHE A 89 17.74 8.40 12.54
CA PHE A 89 18.63 9.28 13.29
C PHE A 89 20.07 8.77 13.29
N LEU A 90 20.27 7.46 13.51
CA LEU A 90 21.58 6.83 13.45
C LEU A 90 22.20 6.90 12.05
N ALA A 91 21.41 6.63 11.01
CA ALA A 91 21.87 6.71 9.63
C ALA A 91 22.29 8.14 9.26
N LEU A 92 21.48 9.15 9.59
CA LEU A 92 21.81 10.55 9.34
C LEU A 92 23.06 10.98 10.12
N SER A 93 23.16 10.61 11.40
CA SER A 93 24.34 10.91 12.22
C SER A 93 25.62 10.31 11.65
N ALA A 94 25.57 9.07 11.17
CA ALA A 94 26.71 8.41 10.53
C ALA A 94 27.11 9.13 9.22
N LEU A 95 26.13 9.51 8.39
CA LEU A 95 26.40 10.24 7.15
C LEU A 95 27.00 11.63 7.41
N THR A 96 26.50 12.35 8.42
CA THR A 96 27.08 13.62 8.85
C THR A 96 28.51 13.45 9.35
N TYR A 97 28.79 12.41 10.14
CA TYR A 97 30.15 12.10 10.59
C TYR A 97 31.11 11.80 9.43
N MET A 98 30.61 11.20 8.35
CA MET A 98 31.38 10.95 7.12
C MET A 98 31.57 12.21 6.25
N GLY A 99 31.04 13.37 6.66
CA GLY A 99 31.16 14.63 5.92
C GLY A 99 30.12 14.80 4.80
N HIS A 100 29.07 13.97 4.76
CA HIS A 100 27.96 14.19 3.83
C HIS A 100 26.99 15.24 4.38
N GLU A 101 27.11 16.48 3.88
CA GLU A 101 26.23 17.59 4.27
C GLU A 101 24.91 17.62 3.48
N GLN A 102 24.86 16.94 2.33
CA GLN A 102 23.70 16.91 1.45
C GLN A 102 23.37 15.48 1.03
N ILE A 103 22.09 15.12 1.11
CA ILE A 103 21.59 13.80 0.72
C ILE A 103 20.43 14.02 -0.25
N SER A 104 20.38 13.22 -1.31
CA SER A 104 19.24 13.25 -2.25
C SER A 104 17.94 12.85 -1.53
N LEU A 105 16.89 13.65 -1.77
CA LEU A 105 15.53 13.38 -1.28
C LEU A 105 15.02 11.99 -1.67
N LEU A 106 15.50 11.45 -2.81
CA LEU A 106 15.10 10.12 -3.28
C LEU A 106 15.44 9.02 -2.27
N TYR A 107 16.58 9.11 -1.56
CA TYR A 107 16.94 8.13 -0.54
C TYR A 107 16.01 8.19 0.68
N LEU A 108 15.59 9.39 1.08
CA LEU A 108 14.60 9.57 2.16
C LEU A 108 13.24 9.02 1.74
N TRP A 109 12.82 9.24 0.49
CA TRP A 109 11.59 8.67 -0.04
C TRP A 109 11.59 7.15 -0.03
N ILE A 110 12.67 6.50 -0.49
CA ILE A 110 12.81 5.04 -0.44
C ILE A 110 12.70 4.53 1.00
N PHE A 111 13.34 5.22 1.94
CA PHE A 111 13.31 4.85 3.36
C PHE A 111 11.90 4.96 3.96
N VAL A 112 11.17 6.04 3.68
CA VAL A 112 9.78 6.23 4.11
C VAL A 112 8.84 5.18 3.50
N VAL A 113 8.96 4.92 2.19
CA VAL A 113 8.15 3.91 1.51
C VAL A 113 8.41 2.53 2.09
N SER A 114 9.68 2.20 2.36
CA SER A 114 10.07 0.93 2.98
C SER A 114 9.45 0.78 4.37
N TYR A 115 9.40 1.84 5.17
CA TYR A 115 8.68 1.83 6.45
C TYR A 115 7.17 1.61 6.29
N MET A 116 6.53 2.22 5.30
CA MET A 116 5.10 1.99 5.04
C MET A 116 4.81 0.52 4.71
N PHE A 117 5.66 -0.13 3.91
CA PHE A 117 5.53 -1.55 3.62
C PHE A 117 5.77 -2.43 4.85
N VAL A 118 6.87 -2.22 5.57
CA VAL A 118 7.21 -3.01 6.76
C VAL A 118 6.15 -2.85 7.86
N SER A 119 5.73 -1.60 8.12
CA SER A 119 4.70 -1.31 9.12
C SER A 119 3.36 -1.94 8.73
N GLY A 120 2.94 -1.84 7.47
CA GLY A 120 1.71 -2.44 6.96
C GLY A 120 1.71 -3.97 7.00
N ILE A 121 2.79 -4.63 6.56
CA ILE A 121 2.91 -6.09 6.61
C ILE A 121 2.94 -6.57 8.06
N GLY A 122 3.72 -5.95 8.93
CA GLY A 122 3.78 -6.34 10.33
C GLY A 122 2.45 -6.10 11.06
N ALA A 123 1.69 -5.06 10.70
CA ALA A 123 0.33 -4.85 11.21
C ALA A 123 -0.63 -5.98 10.81
N LEU A 124 -0.53 -6.50 9.58
CA LEU A 124 -1.31 -7.67 9.15
C LEU A 124 -0.94 -8.96 9.90
N ILE A 125 0.31 -9.08 10.37
CA ILE A 125 0.77 -10.22 11.17
C ILE A 125 0.29 -10.08 12.62
N VAL A 126 0.43 -8.90 13.22
CA VAL A 126 0.04 -8.62 14.61
C VAL A 126 -1.47 -8.68 14.77
N SER A 127 -2.26 -8.20 13.81
CA SER A 127 -3.73 -8.27 13.86
C SER A 127 -4.30 -9.68 13.79
N ARG A 128 -3.49 -10.68 13.43
CA ARG A 128 -3.86 -12.11 13.42
C ARG A 128 -3.45 -12.87 14.68
N ARG A 129 -2.82 -12.21 15.65
CA ARG A 129 -2.37 -12.78 16.94
C ARG A 129 -3.12 -12.16 18.11
#